data_AF-A0A2I0UIZ5-F1
#
_entry.id   AF-A0A2I0UIZ5-F1
#
_cell.length_a   1.000
_cell.length_b   1.000
_cell.length_c   1.000
_cell.angle_alpha   90.00
_cell.angle_beta   90.00
_cell.angle_gamma   90.00
#
_symmetry.space_group_name_H-M   'P 1'
#
loop_
_entity.id
_entity.type
_entity.pdbx_description
1 polymer ?
#
loop_
_entity_poly.entity_id
_entity_poly.type
_entity_poly.pdbx_seq_one_letter_code
_entity_poly.pdbx_strand_id
1 'polypeptide(L)'
;MRPHLEYCLQLWGLQHKKDMDALKWVQRKAMKVIKGVEHLSYEDRLRELGLFSLEKRRLQGDLIAVFQYLKGAYRRDGEGLFTRACSDRTGGNGFKLEVGRST
;
A
#
# COMPACT_ATOMS: atom_id res chain seq x y z
N MET A 1 -13.17 -5.63 -16.78
CA MET A 1 -12.57 -4.41 -16.18
C MET A 1 -11.96 -4.75 -14.80
N ARG A 2 -10.93 -5.60 -14.76
CA ARG A 2 -10.07 -5.87 -13.58
C ARG A 2 -8.59 -5.37 -13.69
N PRO A 3 -8.12 -4.68 -14.75
CA PRO A 3 -6.68 -4.57 -14.98
C PRO A 3 -5.95 -3.58 -14.05
N HIS A 4 -6.61 -2.52 -13.59
CA HIS A 4 -5.92 -1.45 -12.85
C HIS A 4 -5.54 -1.87 -11.43
N LEU A 5 -6.43 -2.56 -10.71
CA LEU A 5 -6.14 -3.00 -9.34
C LEU A 5 -5.07 -4.08 -9.31
N GLU A 6 -5.13 -5.01 -10.26
CA GLU A 6 -4.16 -6.12 -10.38
C GLU A 6 -2.77 -5.61 -10.78
N TYR A 7 -2.70 -4.62 -11.67
CA TYR A 7 -1.46 -3.92 -12.03
C TYR A 7 -0.91 -3.09 -10.86
N CYS A 8 -1.76 -2.36 -10.14
CA CYS A 8 -1.36 -1.61 -8.94
C CYS A 8 -0.78 -2.55 -7.88
N LEU A 9 -1.37 -3.73 -7.65
CA LEU A 9 -0.86 -4.72 -6.69
C LEU A 9 0.51 -5.28 -7.08
N GLN A 10 0.77 -5.53 -8.37
CA GLN A 10 2.09 -5.98 -8.84
C GLN A 10 3.17 -4.91 -8.67
N LEU A 11 2.87 -3.67 -9.02
CA LEU A 11 3.81 -2.56 -8.88
C LEU A 11 4.12 -2.27 -7.40
N TRP A 12 3.07 -2.24 -6.56
CA TRP A 12 3.16 -2.11 -5.10
C TRP A 12 4.05 -3.25 -4.57
N GLY A 13 3.78 -4.51 -4.94
CA GLY A 13 4.56 -5.68 -4.53
C GLY A 13 6.07 -5.58 -4.73
N LEU A 14 6.52 -5.06 -5.88
CA LEU A 14 7.95 -4.94 -6.19
C LEU A 14 8.65 -3.83 -5.40
N GLN A 15 8.03 -2.64 -5.30
CA GLN A 15 8.57 -1.52 -4.52
C GLN A 15 8.71 -1.93 -3.04
N HIS A 16 7.70 -2.60 -2.51
CA HIS A 16 7.70 -2.98 -1.10
C HIS A 16 8.68 -4.09 -0.74
N LYS A 17 9.12 -4.91 -1.69
CA LYS A 17 10.14 -5.92 -1.38
C LYS A 17 11.46 -5.27 -0.94
N LYS A 18 11.85 -4.16 -1.60
CA LYS A 18 13.05 -3.39 -1.24
C LYS A 18 12.91 -2.73 0.13
N ASP A 19 11.77 -2.09 0.37
CA ASP A 19 11.49 -1.42 1.63
C ASP A 19 11.39 -2.41 2.80
N MET A 20 10.86 -3.61 2.54
CA MET A 20 10.80 -4.72 3.49
C MET A 20 12.18 -5.19 3.94
N ASP A 21 13.12 -5.35 3.01
CA ASP A 21 14.48 -5.78 3.33
C ASP A 21 15.21 -4.74 4.19
N ALA A 22 15.04 -3.45 3.87
CA ALA A 22 15.56 -2.35 4.67
C ALA A 22 14.97 -2.34 6.09
N LEU A 23 13.65 -2.50 6.20
CA LEU A 23 12.96 -2.53 7.49
C LEU A 23 13.36 -3.74 8.34
N LYS A 24 13.54 -4.91 7.71
CA LYS A 24 14.04 -6.13 8.36
C LYS A 24 15.46 -5.92 8.90
N TRP A 25 16.32 -5.22 8.16
CA TRP A 25 17.67 -4.90 8.60
C TRP A 25 17.69 -3.96 9.80
N VAL A 26 16.90 -2.87 9.76
CA VAL A 26 16.76 -1.94 10.89
C VAL A 26 16.25 -2.68 12.12
N GLN A 27 15.21 -3.51 11.96
CA GLN A 27 14.65 -4.27 13.08
C GLN A 27 15.67 -5.25 13.68
N ARG A 28 16.45 -5.94 12.85
CA ARG A 28 17.55 -6.82 13.32
C ARG A 28 18.59 -6.06 14.11
N LYS A 29 18.97 -4.86 13.67
CA LYS A 29 19.92 -4.00 14.39
C LYS A 29 19.38 -3.57 15.74
N ALA A 30 18.12 -3.14 15.80
CA ALA A 30 17.46 -2.79 17.05
C ALA A 30 17.37 -3.99 18.01
N MET A 31 16.95 -5.17 17.52
CA MET A 31 16.84 -6.37 18.37
C MET A 31 18.20 -6.97 18.77
N LYS A 32 19.32 -6.48 18.23
CA LYS A 32 20.65 -6.87 18.69
C LYS A 32 21.06 -6.15 19.97
N VAL A 33 20.44 -5.01 20.29
CA VAL A 33 20.76 -4.28 21.53
C VAL A 33 20.06 -4.86 22.76
N ILE A 34 19.05 -5.72 22.56
CA ILE A 34 18.28 -6.33 23.64
C ILE A 34 19.09 -7.51 24.20
N LYS A 35 19.66 -7.32 25.39
CA LYS A 35 20.37 -8.37 26.12
C LYS A 35 19.42 -9.55 26.40
N GLY A 36 19.91 -10.78 26.24
CA GLY A 36 19.12 -12.01 26.46
C GLY A 36 18.44 -12.59 25.22
N VAL A 37 18.28 -11.82 24.14
CA VAL A 37 17.74 -12.33 22.85
C VAL A 37 18.72 -12.17 21.70
N GLU A 38 19.93 -11.68 21.97
CA GLU A 38 20.97 -11.36 20.98
C GLU A 38 21.55 -12.58 20.24
N HIS A 39 21.42 -13.78 20.82
CA HIS A 39 21.94 -15.03 20.28
C HIS A 39 20.88 -15.80 19.47
N LEU A 40 19.60 -15.43 19.63
CA LEU A 40 18.49 -16.08 18.94
C LEU A 40 18.45 -15.71 17.46
N SER A 41 17.85 -16.59 16.64
CA SER A 41 17.57 -16.27 15.23
C SER A 41 16.54 -15.14 15.12
N TYR A 42 16.42 -14.51 13.95
CA TYR A 42 15.44 -13.41 13.78
C TYR A 42 14.00 -13.87 14.04
N GLU A 43 13.62 -15.06 13.57
CA GLU A 43 12.28 -15.61 13.77
C GLU A 43 12.03 -15.98 15.24
N ASP A 44 13.05 -16.52 15.92
CA ASP A 44 12.96 -16.84 17.35
C ASP A 44 12.86 -15.58 18.21
N ARG A 45 13.59 -14.51 17.86
CA ARG A 45 13.45 -13.20 18.52
C ARG A 45 12.06 -12.63 18.36
N LEU A 46 11.47 -12.75 17.17
CA LEU A 46 10.09 -12.32 16.94
C LEU A 46 9.13 -13.09 17.86
N ARG A 47 9.29 -14.40 17.97
CA ARG A 47 8.45 -15.26 18.82
C ARG A 47 8.63 -14.93 20.30
N GLU A 48 9.87 -14.81 20.77
CA GLU A 48 10.18 -14.49 22.17
C GLU A 48 9.64 -13.12 22.59
N LEU A 49 9.72 -12.13 21.69
CA LEU A 49 9.19 -10.78 21.91
C LEU A 49 7.68 -10.66 21.61
N GLY A 50 7.01 -11.74 21.19
CA GLY A 50 5.59 -11.72 20.82
C GLY A 50 5.27 -10.83 19.62
N LEU A 51 6.26 -10.54 18.76
CA LEU A 51 6.12 -9.67 17.60
C LEU A 51 5.68 -10.44 16.35
N PHE A 52 4.78 -9.84 15.57
CA PHE A 52 4.46 -10.36 14.25
C PHE A 52 5.58 -10.12 13.24
N SER A 53 5.70 -11.04 12.28
CA SER A 53 6.55 -10.86 11.11
C SER A 53 6.16 -9.57 10.37
N LEU A 54 7.13 -8.96 9.68
CA LEU A 54 6.91 -7.74 8.91
C LEU A 54 5.88 -7.96 7.81
N GLU A 55 5.90 -9.12 7.15
CA GLU A 55 4.92 -9.50 6.13
C GLU A 55 3.50 -9.51 6.69
N LYS A 56 3.29 -10.10 7.87
CA LYS A 56 1.96 -10.17 8.50
C LYS A 56 1.45 -8.80 8.92
N ARG A 57 2.31 -7.96 9.53
CA ARG A 57 1.96 -6.57 9.88
C ARG A 57 1.57 -5.75 8.65
N ARG A 58 2.29 -5.95 7.56
CA ARG A 58 2.00 -5.27 6.30
C ARG A 58 0.70 -5.76 5.68
N LEU A 59 0.49 -7.08 5.56
CA LEU A 59 -0.76 -7.63 5.03
C LEU A 59 -1.97 -7.10 5.79
N GLN A 60 -1.86 -6.97 7.10
CA GLN A 60 -2.89 -6.34 7.92
C GLN A 60 -3.09 -4.86 7.56
N GLY A 61 -2.02 -4.09 7.35
CA GLY A 61 -2.10 -2.71 6.86
C GLY A 61 -2.72 -2.58 5.47
N ASP A 62 -2.32 -3.44 4.52
CA ASP A 62 -2.85 -3.47 3.16
C ASP A 62 -4.35 -3.83 3.18
N LEU A 63 -4.76 -4.81 4.00
CA LEU A 63 -6.18 -5.15 4.21
C LEU A 63 -6.97 -4.01 4.82
N ILE A 64 -6.39 -3.28 5.79
CA ILE A 64 -7.02 -2.09 6.37
C ILE A 64 -7.18 -1.00 5.30
N ALA A 65 -6.16 -0.77 4.48
CA ALA A 65 -6.22 0.22 3.40
C ALA A 65 -7.26 -0.14 2.34
N VAL A 66 -7.34 -1.42 1.93
CA VAL A 66 -8.39 -1.92 1.02
C VAL A 66 -9.77 -1.77 1.66
N PHE A 67 -9.92 -2.13 2.94
CA PHE A 67 -11.17 -1.98 3.66
C PHE A 67 -11.58 -0.50 3.78
N GLN A 68 -10.64 0.39 4.06
CA GLN A 68 -10.87 1.84 4.08
C GLN A 68 -11.21 2.38 2.69
N TYR A 69 -10.57 1.90 1.63
CA TYR A 69 -10.89 2.25 0.26
C TYR A 69 -12.31 1.79 -0.11
N LEU A 70 -12.68 0.55 0.22
CA LEU A 70 -14.03 0.01 -0.02
C LEU A 70 -15.09 0.75 0.82
N LYS A 71 -14.79 1.05 2.08
CA LYS A 71 -15.67 1.81 2.98
C LYS A 71 -15.75 3.30 2.59
N GLY A 72 -14.67 3.86 2.05
CA GLY A 72 -14.55 5.23 1.55
C GLY A 72 -15.21 5.43 0.17
N ALA A 73 -15.15 4.41 -0.69
CA ALA A 73 -15.91 4.35 -1.94
C ALA A 73 -17.44 4.36 -1.70
N TYR A 74 -17.89 3.90 -0.53
CA TYR A 74 -19.30 4.03 -0.12
C TYR A 74 -19.63 5.34 0.59
N ARG A 75 -18.66 6.22 0.88
CA ARG A 75 -18.91 7.46 1.62
C ARG A 75 -18.73 8.77 0.87
N ARG A 76 -17.94 8.88 -0.22
CA ARG A 76 -17.80 10.20 -0.90
C ARG A 76 -17.62 10.30 -2.41
N ASP A 77 -17.29 9.27 -3.19
CA ASP A 77 -16.78 9.52 -4.56
C ASP A 77 -17.58 8.89 -5.70
N GLY A 78 -18.91 8.98 -5.65
CA GLY A 78 -19.76 8.85 -6.85
C GLY A 78 -19.71 10.07 -7.77
N GLU A 79 -19.16 11.21 -7.31
CA GLU A 79 -19.27 12.50 -8.02
C GLU A 79 -17.94 13.19 -8.33
N GLY A 80 -16.80 12.72 -7.81
CA GLY A 80 -15.56 13.54 -7.82
C GLY A 80 -14.45 13.13 -8.79
N LEU A 81 -14.41 11.89 -9.29
CA LEU A 81 -13.20 11.40 -9.97
C LEU A 81 -13.16 11.61 -11.49
N PHE A 82 -14.29 11.91 -12.12
CA PHE A 82 -14.34 12.37 -13.51
C PHE A 82 -15.54 13.28 -13.70
N THR A 83 -15.33 14.59 -13.75
CA THR A 83 -16.33 15.47 -14.37
C THR A 83 -16.33 15.11 -15.85
N ARG A 84 -17.29 14.29 -16.27
CA ARG A 84 -17.57 14.05 -17.68
C ARG A 84 -17.99 15.41 -18.25
N ALA A 85 -17.06 16.09 -18.94
CA ALA A 85 -17.46 17.17 -19.83
C ALA A 85 -18.40 16.55 -20.86
N CYS A 86 -19.70 16.86 -20.75
CA CYS A 86 -20.67 16.49 -21.76
C CYS A 86 -20.36 17.36 -22.98
N SER A 87 -19.59 16.82 -23.93
CA SER A 87 -19.49 17.42 -25.25
C SER A 87 -20.47 16.70 -26.16
N ASP A 88 -21.52 17.40 -26.57
CA ASP A 88 -22.54 16.90 -27.49
C ASP A 88 -22.04 16.79 -28.94
N ARG A 89 -20.74 16.54 -29.16
CA ARG A 89 -20.14 16.53 -30.49
C ARG A 89 -19.53 15.17 -30.81
N THR A 90 -20.25 14.45 -31.69
CA THR A 90 -19.81 13.24 -32.35
C THR A 90 -18.67 13.56 -33.31
N GLY A 91 -17.43 13.32 -32.90
CA GLY A 91 -16.29 13.29 -33.82
C GLY A 91 -15.03 13.96 -33.29
N GLY A 92 -14.08 13.14 -32.83
CA GLY A 92 -12.68 13.53 -32.60
C GLY A 92 -12.13 13.10 -31.24
N ASN A 93 -11.00 12.39 -31.25
CA ASN A 93 -10.28 11.94 -30.05
C ASN A 93 -9.96 13.12 -29.11
N GLY A 94 -10.64 13.17 -27.96
CA GLY A 94 -10.49 14.24 -26.98
C GLY A 94 -10.51 13.71 -25.55
N PHE A 95 -9.56 12.84 -25.17
CA PHE A 95 -9.30 12.52 -23.76
C PHE A 95 -8.09 13.34 -23.29
N LYS A 96 -8.33 14.58 -22.87
CA LYS A 96 -7.36 15.35 -22.07
C LYS A 96 -7.87 15.38 -20.63
N LEU A 97 -7.11 14.77 -19.72
CA LEU A 97 -7.33 14.88 -18.29
C LEU A 97 -6.65 16.16 -17.80
N GLU A 98 -7.41 17.10 -17.26
CA GLU A 98 -6.84 18.26 -16.57
C GLU A 98 -6.71 17.95 -15.07
N VAL A 99 -5.47 17.95 -14.59
CA VAL A 99 -5.16 17.93 -13.15
C VAL A 99 -5.18 19.37 -12.66
N GLY A 100 -6.14 19.68 -11.79
CA GLY A 100 -6.15 20.96 -11.07
C GLY A 100 -4.94 21.04 -10.15
N ARG A 101 -4.08 22.03 -10.36
CA ARG A 101 -3.04 22.41 -9.39
C ARG A 101 -3.69 23.33 -8.37
N SER A 102 -3.84 22.85 -7.13
CA SER A 102 -4.25 23.67 -6.00
C SER A 102 -3.13 24.65 -5.63
N THR A 103 -3.43 25.94 -5.66
CA THR A 103 -2.76 26.98 -4.85
C THR A 103 -3.61 27.28 -3.64
#